data_AF-A0A173VNN3-F1
#
_entry.id   AF-A0A173VNN3-F1
#
_cell.length_a   1.000
_cell.length_b   1.000
_cell.length_c   1.000
_cell.angle_alpha   90.00
_cell.angle_beta   90.00
_cell.angle_gamma   90.00
#
_symmetry.space_group_name_H-M   'P 1'
#
loop_
_entity.id
_entity.type
_entity.pdbx_description
1 polymer ?
#
loop_
_entity_poly.entity_id
_entity_poly.type
_entity_poly.pdbx_seq_one_letter_code
_entity_poly.pdbx_strand_id
1 'polypeptide(L)'
;MREEKKAEKRQELVGVCLDCFVEKGLTLATTKNLCKAAKLQNGGIYYYFSTKEEIVLACAEEAISRIEKAAFAIVLEDISDIKSMMDHLGELADKMSPTMRFLVSVCVSREYGEKVKPSLVRLAERKGRNNR
;
A
#
# COMPACT_ATOMS: atom_id res chain seq x y z
N MET A 1 -1.44 -18.52 -18.34
CA MET A 1 -2.49 -19.18 -17.52
C MET A 1 -2.09 -19.49 -16.08
N ARG A 2 -1.14 -20.41 -15.77
CA ARG A 2 -0.80 -20.72 -14.35
C ARG A 2 -0.05 -19.58 -13.64
N GLU A 3 0.91 -18.96 -14.32
CA GLU A 3 1.67 -17.83 -13.78
C GLU A 3 0.82 -16.56 -13.63
N GLU A 4 -0.10 -16.28 -14.56
CA GLU A 4 -1.04 -15.16 -14.47
C GLU A 4 -1.95 -15.29 -13.25
N LYS A 5 -2.56 -16.47 -13.03
CA LYS A 5 -3.38 -16.73 -11.82
C LYS A 5 -2.57 -16.60 -10.53
N LYS A 6 -1.29 -16.98 -10.55
CA LYS A 6 -0.40 -16.81 -9.41
C LYS A 6 -0.13 -15.32 -9.15
N ALA A 7 0.09 -14.52 -10.20
CA ALA A 7 0.31 -13.09 -10.10
C ALA A 7 -0.93 -12.34 -9.60
N GLU A 8 -2.12 -12.67 -10.13
CA GLU A 8 -3.40 -12.13 -9.66
C GLU A 8 -3.61 -12.43 -8.17
N LYS A 9 -3.42 -13.69 -7.76
CA LYS A 9 -3.55 -14.07 -6.36
C LYS A 9 -2.51 -13.37 -5.49
N ARG A 10 -1.27 -13.23 -5.97
CA ARG A 10 -0.24 -12.46 -5.26
C ARG A 10 -0.69 -11.03 -5.03
N GLN A 11 -1.27 -10.36 -6.02
CA GLN A 11 -1.77 -8.99 -5.87
C GLN A 11 -2.92 -8.88 -4.86
N GLU A 12 -3.86 -9.83 -4.87
CA GLU A 12 -4.92 -9.91 -3.85
C GLU A 12 -4.32 -10.04 -2.44
N LEU A 13 -3.31 -10.91 -2.29
CA LEU A 13 -2.62 -11.11 -1.02
C LEU A 13 -1.88 -9.87 -0.54
N VAL A 14 -1.30 -9.06 -1.44
CA VAL A 14 -0.68 -7.78 -1.07
C VAL A 14 -1.71 -6.87 -0.39
N GLY A 15 -2.92 -6.76 -0.95
CA GLY A 15 -3.99 -5.95 -0.35
C GLY A 15 -4.35 -6.40 1.06
N VAL A 16 -4.52 -7.71 1.25
CA VAL A 16 -4.85 -8.29 2.57
C VAL A 16 -3.70 -8.12 3.57
N CYS A 17 -2.44 -8.29 3.12
CA CYS A 17 -1.28 -8.09 3.97
C CYS A 17 -1.12 -6.62 4.39
N LEU A 18 -1.36 -5.69 3.47
CA LEU A 18 -1.35 -4.26 3.75
C LEU A 18 -2.37 -3.95 4.85
N ASP A 19 -3.60 -4.43 4.75
CA ASP A 19 -4.63 -4.19 5.77
C ASP A 19 -4.19 -4.74 7.14
N CYS A 20 -3.56 -5.92 7.16
CA CYS A 20 -3.00 -6.48 8.40
C CYS A 20 -1.87 -5.61 8.98
N PHE A 21 -1.00 -5.04 8.15
CA PHE A 21 0.06 -4.13 8.60
C PHE A 21 -0.49 -2.79 9.06
N VAL A 22 -1.54 -2.28 8.42
CA VAL A 22 -2.22 -1.04 8.81
C VAL A 22 -2.89 -1.20 10.19
N GLU A 23 -3.54 -2.34 10.42
CA GLU A 23 -4.20 -2.64 11.70
C GLU A 23 -3.20 -2.88 12.84
N LYS A 24 -2.15 -3.69 12.59
CA LYS A 24 -1.26 -4.19 13.65
C LYS A 24 0.06 -3.43 13.77
N GLY A 25 0.45 -2.69 12.74
CA GLY A 25 1.76 -2.07 12.63
C GLY A 25 2.84 -3.01 12.09
N LEU A 26 3.89 -2.40 11.54
CA LEU A 26 5.00 -3.06 10.85
C LEU A 26 5.74 -4.09 11.73
N THR A 27 6.00 -3.75 12.99
CA THR A 27 6.79 -4.57 13.92
C THR A 27 5.99 -5.73 14.51
N LEU A 28 4.72 -5.49 14.87
CA LEU A 28 3.90 -6.49 15.56
C LEU A 28 3.25 -7.50 14.60
N ALA A 29 3.04 -7.11 13.33
CA ALA A 29 2.52 -8.03 12.33
C ALA A 29 3.51 -9.19 12.06
N THR A 30 3.08 -10.41 12.38
CA THR A 30 3.85 -11.63 12.14
C THR A 30 3.40 -12.33 10.86
N THR A 31 4.25 -13.17 10.26
CA THR A 31 3.86 -14.01 9.11
C THR A 31 2.65 -14.90 9.42
N LYS A 32 2.47 -15.30 10.68
CA LYS A 32 1.27 -16.02 11.14
C LYS A 32 0.02 -15.16 11.06
N ASN A 33 0.10 -13.88 11.43
CA ASN A 33 -1.02 -12.93 11.24
C ASN A 33 -1.34 -12.77 9.75
N LEU A 34 -0.31 -12.63 8.91
CA LEU A 34 -0.49 -12.49 7.46
C LEU A 34 -1.15 -13.73 6.84
N CYS A 35 -0.67 -14.93 7.17
CA CYS A 35 -1.28 -16.19 6.70
C CYS A 35 -2.75 -16.30 7.17
N LYS A 36 -3.03 -15.95 8.43
CA LYS A 36 -4.39 -15.96 8.97
C LYS A 36 -5.30 -14.98 8.22
N ALA A 37 -4.86 -13.74 8.01
CA ALA A 37 -5.61 -12.73 7.26
C ALA A 37 -5.87 -13.18 5.82
N ALA A 38 -4.85 -13.76 5.18
CA ALA A 38 -4.91 -14.31 3.83
C ALA A 38 -5.71 -15.62 3.70
N LYS A 39 -6.23 -16.18 4.81
CA LYS A 39 -6.87 -17.51 4.85
C LYS A 39 -5.99 -18.62 4.27
N LEU A 40 -4.68 -18.53 4.51
CA LEU A 40 -3.68 -19.52 4.12
C LEU A 40 -3.24 -20.35 5.32
N GLN A 41 -2.80 -21.57 5.08
CA GLN A 41 -2.10 -22.38 6.09
C GLN A 41 -0.80 -21.69 6.54
N ASN A 42 -0.30 -22.05 7.72
CA ASN A 42 0.95 -21.49 8.24
C ASN A 42 2.10 -21.73 7.23
N GLY A 43 2.77 -20.65 6.83
CA GLY A 43 3.85 -20.70 5.84
C GLY A 43 3.39 -20.71 4.38
N GLY A 44 2.08 -20.87 4.10
CA GLY A 44 1.54 -20.89 2.74
C GLY A 44 1.74 -19.59 1.96
N ILE A 45 1.92 -18.47 2.66
CA ILE A 45 2.25 -17.18 2.05
C ILE A 45 3.59 -17.22 1.29
N TYR A 46 4.52 -18.10 1.68
CA TYR A 46 5.82 -18.21 1.02
C TYR A 46 5.78 -18.86 -0.37
N TYR A 47 4.62 -19.37 -0.78
CA TYR A 47 4.41 -19.76 -2.18
C TYR A 47 4.34 -18.53 -3.12
N TYR A 48 3.92 -17.38 -2.60
CA TYR A 48 3.70 -16.14 -3.36
C TYR A 48 4.79 -15.09 -3.14
N PHE A 49 5.46 -15.14 -1.99
CA PHE A 49 6.52 -14.21 -1.60
C PHE A 49 7.70 -14.98 -1.03
N SER A 50 8.91 -14.58 -1.36
CA SER A 50 10.14 -15.25 -0.95
C SER A 50 10.48 -14.95 0.52
N THR A 51 10.16 -13.74 0.99
CA THR A 51 10.52 -13.26 2.33
C THR A 51 9.46 -12.34 2.92
N LYS A 52 9.50 -12.11 4.23
CA LYS A 52 8.65 -11.09 4.88
C LYS A 52 8.96 -9.69 4.35
N GLU A 53 10.24 -9.43 4.05
CA GLU A 53 10.69 -8.18 3.43
C GLU A 53 10.00 -7.95 2.08
N GLU A 54 9.92 -8.97 1.21
CA GLU A 54 9.23 -8.83 -0.07
C GLU A 54 7.75 -8.44 0.13
N ILE A 55 7.10 -9.02 1.14
CA ILE A 55 5.71 -8.68 1.48
C ILE A 55 5.61 -7.23 1.94
N VAL A 56 6.50 -6.78 2.82
CA VAL A 56 6.52 -5.38 3.33
C VAL A 56 6.71 -4.39 2.18
N LEU A 57 7.67 -4.64 1.29
CA LEU A 57 7.95 -3.76 0.15
C LEU A 57 6.77 -3.73 -0.83
N ALA A 58 6.16 -4.88 -1.13
CA ALA A 58 4.96 -4.93 -1.97
C ALA A 58 3.77 -4.20 -1.32
N CYS A 59 3.60 -4.31 0.00
CA CYS A 59 2.56 -3.57 0.72
C CYS A 59 2.83 -2.06 0.74
N ALA A 60 4.09 -1.63 0.81
CA ALA A 60 4.45 -0.22 0.72
C ALA A 60 4.13 0.36 -0.66
N GLU A 61 4.38 -0.41 -1.73
CA GLU A 61 3.98 -0.03 -3.10
C GLU A 61 2.47 0.07 -3.26
N GLU A 62 1.73 -0.88 -2.70
CA GLU A 62 0.26 -0.83 -2.67
C GLU A 62 -0.25 0.35 -1.83
N ALA A 63 0.37 0.65 -0.69
CA ALA A 63 0.02 1.80 0.14
C ALA A 63 0.19 3.11 -0.63
N ILE A 64 1.31 3.27 -1.34
CA ILE A 64 1.54 4.39 -2.26
C ILE A 64 0.43 4.45 -3.31
N SER A 65 0.09 3.33 -3.95
CA SER A 65 -0.96 3.30 -4.98
C SER A 65 -2.35 3.66 -4.43
N ARG A 66 -2.70 3.20 -3.23
CA ARG A 66 -3.97 3.54 -2.57
C ARG A 66 -4.06 5.02 -2.25
N ILE A 67 -2.99 5.60 -1.70
CA ILE A 67 -2.92 7.04 -1.40
C ILE A 67 -3.02 7.86 -2.69
N GLU A 68 -2.30 7.47 -3.74
CA GLU A 68 -2.31 8.12 -5.05
C GLU A 68 -3.73 8.13 -5.66
N LYS A 69 -4.37 6.96 -5.76
CA LYS A 69 -5.74 6.83 -6.30
C LYS A 69 -6.75 7.64 -5.51
N ALA A 70 -6.63 7.61 -4.19
CA ALA A 70 -7.52 8.34 -3.30
C ALA A 70 -7.39 9.87 -3.50
N ALA A 71 -6.16 10.37 -3.62
CA ALA A 71 -5.92 11.79 -3.87
C ALA A 71 -6.43 12.23 -5.25
N PHE A 72 -6.23 11.41 -6.29
CA PHE A 72 -6.72 11.71 -7.65
C PHE A 72 -8.24 11.74 -7.76
N ALA A 73 -8.95 10.87 -7.02
CA ALA A 73 -10.41 10.84 -7.04
C ALA A 73 -11.03 12.18 -6.64
N ILE A 74 -10.42 12.89 -5.68
CA ILE A 74 -10.91 14.19 -5.21
C ILE A 74 -10.63 15.32 -6.21
N VAL A 75 -9.45 15.31 -6.86
CA VAL A 75 -9.09 16.36 -7.82
C VAL A 75 -9.99 16.33 -9.08
N LEU A 76 -10.59 15.18 -9.37
CA LEU A 76 -11.52 15.02 -10.50
C LEU A 76 -12.97 15.40 -10.15
N GLU A 77 -13.31 15.54 -8.87
CA GLU A 77 -14.61 16.08 -8.44
C GLU A 77 -14.55 17.61 -8.44
N ASP A 78 -15.52 18.22 -9.12
CA ASP A 78 -15.59 19.64 -9.54
C ASP A 78 -14.99 20.67 -8.55
N ILE A 79 -14.05 21.48 -9.04
CA ILE A 79 -13.37 22.57 -8.31
C ILE A 79 -14.31 23.77 -8.03
N SER A 80 -15.61 23.64 -8.36
CA SER A 80 -16.59 24.73 -8.26
C SER A 80 -16.95 25.11 -6.82
N ASP A 81 -16.70 24.22 -5.84
CA ASP A 81 -16.82 24.52 -4.41
C ASP A 81 -15.54 24.13 -3.64
N ILE A 82 -14.68 25.13 -3.41
CA ILE A 82 -13.43 24.99 -2.65
C ILE A 82 -13.69 24.47 -1.23
N LYS A 83 -14.82 24.83 -0.61
CA LYS A 83 -15.12 24.39 0.76
C LYS A 83 -15.42 22.90 0.79
N SER A 84 -16.30 22.42 -0.09
CA SER A 84 -16.59 20.99 -0.22
C SER A 84 -15.34 20.18 -0.57
N MET A 85 -14.49 20.70 -1.46
CA MET A 85 -13.21 20.08 -1.79
C MET A 85 -12.29 19.95 -0.56
N MET A 86 -12.18 21.00 0.25
CA MET A 86 -11.37 20.97 1.48
C MET A 86 -11.92 20.01 2.53
N ASP A 87 -13.25 19.94 2.69
CA ASP A 87 -13.90 18.98 3.60
C ASP A 87 -13.63 17.53 3.14
N HIS A 88 -13.75 17.25 1.83
CA HIS A 88 -13.43 15.94 1.26
C HIS A 88 -11.94 15.57 1.43
N LEU A 89 -11.03 16.53 1.23
CA LEU A 89 -9.60 16.33 1.47
C LEU A 89 -9.31 16.00 2.95
N GLY A 90 -10.00 16.67 3.88
CA GLY A 90 -9.92 16.40 5.31
C GLY A 90 -10.38 14.97 5.63
N GLU A 91 -11.58 14.59 5.18
CA GLU A 91 -12.09 13.22 5.37
C GLU A 91 -11.17 12.16 4.77
N LEU A 92 -10.58 12.45 3.60
CA LEU A 92 -9.66 11.52 2.97
C LEU A 92 -8.37 11.38 3.76
N ALA A 93 -7.81 12.49 4.25
CA ALA A 93 -6.62 12.47 5.08
C ALA A 93 -6.86 11.62 6.34
N ASP A 94 -8.02 11.75 6.97
CA ASP A 94 -8.41 10.94 8.13
C ASP A 94 -8.54 9.45 7.77
N LYS A 95 -9.25 9.14 6.69
CA LYS A 95 -9.41 7.75 6.19
C LYS A 95 -8.06 7.12 5.82
N MET A 96 -7.13 7.89 5.27
CA MET A 96 -5.81 7.43 4.84
C MET A 96 -4.74 7.47 5.93
N SER A 97 -4.99 8.14 7.06
CA SER A 97 -4.03 8.28 8.17
C SER A 97 -3.39 6.95 8.62
N PRO A 98 -4.12 5.83 8.77
CA PRO A 98 -3.52 4.54 9.10
C PRO A 98 -2.56 4.01 8.03
N THR A 99 -2.94 4.13 6.75
CA THR A 99 -2.09 3.74 5.60
C THR A 99 -0.85 4.60 5.51
N MET A 100 -0.98 5.91 5.73
CA MET A 100 0.14 6.85 5.74
C MET A 100 1.11 6.54 6.90
N ARG A 101 0.58 6.21 8.09
CA ARG A 101 1.40 5.80 9.24
C ARG A 101 2.19 4.53 8.95
N PHE A 102 1.57 3.54 8.31
CA PHE A 102 2.29 2.34 7.86
C PHE A 102 3.42 2.71 6.89
N LEU A 103 3.12 3.49 5.85
CA LEU A 103 4.12 3.89 4.84
C LEU A 103 5.29 4.65 5.48
N VAL A 104 5.00 5.63 6.35
CA VAL A 104 6.02 6.37 7.10
C VAL A 104 6.86 5.41 7.95
N SER A 105 6.24 4.45 8.63
CA SER A 105 6.95 3.43 9.41
C SER A 105 7.91 2.59 8.56
N VAL A 106 7.56 2.29 7.30
CA VAL A 106 8.45 1.58 6.37
C VAL A 106 9.61 2.49 5.96
N CYS A 107 9.34 3.75 5.62
CA CYS A 107 10.35 4.71 5.19
C CYS A 107 11.40 5.01 6.27
N VAL A 108 11.00 5.09 7.54
CA VAL A 108 11.93 5.35 8.66
C VAL A 108 12.56 4.08 9.23
N SER A 109 12.16 2.89 8.75
CA SER A 109 12.75 1.63 9.16
C SER A 109 14.19 1.51 8.66
N ARG A 110 15.12 1.11 9.54
CA ARG A 110 16.51 0.79 9.15
C ARG A 110 16.59 -0.36 8.15
N GLU A 111 15.63 -1.28 8.20
CA GLU A 111 15.61 -2.48 7.35
C GLU A 111 15.01 -2.19 5.96
N TYR A 112 13.96 -1.37 5.90
CA TYR A 112 13.15 -1.19 4.68
C TYR A 112 13.27 0.19 4.04
N GLY A 113 13.75 1.20 4.77
CA GLY A 113 13.72 2.60 4.35
C GLY A 113 14.48 2.87 3.06
N GLU A 114 15.71 2.34 2.93
CA GLU A 114 16.48 2.45 1.68
C GLU A 114 15.84 1.67 0.53
N LYS A 115 15.22 0.53 0.84
CA LYS A 115 14.66 -0.39 -0.15
C LYS A 115 13.35 0.11 -0.77
N VAL A 116 12.59 0.94 -0.03
CA VAL A 116 11.33 1.53 -0.54
C VAL A 116 11.55 2.80 -1.38
N LYS A 117 12.74 3.44 -1.30
CA LYS A 117 13.05 4.68 -2.04
C LYS A 117 12.76 4.58 -3.55
N PRO A 118 13.15 3.51 -4.28
CA PRO A 118 12.85 3.41 -5.70
C PRO A 118 11.36 3.49 -6.00
N SER A 119 10.51 2.95 -5.13
CA SER A 119 9.06 2.97 -5.29
C SER A 119 8.47 4.37 -5.08
N LEU A 120 9.03 5.15 -4.15
CA LEU A 120 8.70 6.56 -3.95
C LEU A 120 9.18 7.44 -5.12
N VAL A 121 10.37 7.17 -5.67
CA VAL A 121 10.89 7.88 -6.84
C VAL A 121 9.98 7.64 -8.06
N ARG A 122 9.59 6.38 -8.31
CA ARG A 122 8.65 6.05 -9.39
C ARG A 122 7.31 6.76 -9.24
N LEU A 123 6.82 6.98 -8.01
CA LEU A 123 5.62 7.78 -7.76
C LEU A 123 5.83 9.24 -8.18
N ALA A 124 6.94 9.86 -7.77
CA ALA A 124 7.24 11.25 -8.13
C ALA A 124 7.33 11.43 -9.65
N GLU A 125 7.90 10.45 -10.37
CA GLU A 125 8.03 10.45 -11.83
C GLU A 125 6.71 10.27 -12.58
N ARG A 126 5.69 9.61 -11.99
CA ARG A 126 4.38 9.41 -12.63
C ARG A 126 3.64 10.73 -12.88
N LYS A 127 3.89 11.76 -12.05
CA LYS A 127 3.32 13.09 -12.25
C LYS A 127 3.79 13.78 -13.55
N GLY A 128 4.87 13.31 -14.19
CA GLY A 128 5.40 13.87 -15.43
C GLY A 128 4.82 13.29 -16.73
N ARG A 129 4.02 12.21 -16.69
CA ARG A 129 3.55 11.52 -17.91
C ARG A 129 2.10 11.76 -18.31
N ASN A 130 1.29 12.40 -17.48
CA ASN A 130 -0.12 12.68 -17.80
C ASN A 130 -0.37 14.08 -18.39
N ASN A 131 0.68 14.76 -18.88
CA ASN A 131 0.60 16.10 -19.48
C ASN A 131 1.20 16.14 -20.91
N ARG A 132 1.04 15.07 -21.68
CA ARG A 132 1.28 15.03 -23.13
C ARG A 132 0.14 14.34 -23.84
#